data_AF-A0A3R6KIC1-F1
#
_entry.id   AF-A0A3R6KIC1-F1
#
_cell.length_a   1.000
_cell.length_b   1.000
_cell.length_c   1.000
_cell.angle_alpha   90.00
_cell.angle_beta   90.00
_cell.angle_gamma   90.00
#
_symmetry.space_group_name_H-M   'P 1'
#
loop_
_entity.id
_entity.type
_entity.pdbx_description
1 polymer ?
#
loop_
_entity_poly.entity_id
_entity_poly.type
_entity_poly.pdbx_seq_one_letter_code
_entity_poly.pdbx_strand_id
1 'polypeptide(L)'
;MNDDNLVLASSNVQPAIITYNYEVVKKCVELKAQQYAGIIVTDDNLKQAKQDRANLASARVAIDEFRKAKKKEMSVNIDLMEKQCKELISIIEGVEKPLQAGIDVYDNEKREKRRQQALKFIQTTADSLGLRAEYASRLVVKDFYLNLTGTQKEVKEDINKEGLALKAEQDKHDADIQTIRTVVDSVNNSLSTKLDVEEFINVLKFYSVSEVVDNINKRAEQLKEAEKRAREEAERKAKEEEARRQKEAQNAFMKVATVAQAMQEMTFATPQQVASDVSVAQTMPGQIPQVQIPVPTFANQEKEEEKKEEMWLLSVSIRGTGDQLKMLNKFLLDNNIEYRRMNCVRE
;
A
#
# COMPACT_ATOMS: atom_id res chain seq x y z
N MET A 1 -10.84 37.66 -40.53
CA MET A 1 -11.43 38.42 -39.41
C MET A 1 -10.36 38.41 -38.33
N ASN A 2 -9.89 39.57 -37.89
CA ASN A 2 -8.90 39.65 -36.80
C ASN A 2 -9.61 39.35 -35.47
N ASP A 3 -8.95 38.59 -34.59
CA ASP A 3 -9.44 38.30 -33.23
C ASP A 3 -9.62 39.57 -32.38
N ASP A 4 -9.03 40.69 -32.80
CA ASP A 4 -9.22 42.04 -32.23
C ASP A 4 -10.69 42.52 -32.21
N ASN A 5 -11.61 41.84 -32.92
CA ASN A 5 -13.03 42.18 -32.97
C ASN A 5 -13.92 41.41 -31.98
N LEU A 6 -13.36 40.57 -31.10
CA LEU A 6 -14.11 39.79 -30.10
C LEU A 6 -14.25 40.48 -28.73
N VAL A 7 -13.98 41.79 -28.66
CA VAL A 7 -14.04 42.56 -27.41
C VAL A 7 -15.26 43.49 -27.42
N LEU A 8 -16.10 43.38 -26.40
CA LEU A 8 -17.19 44.34 -26.17
C LEU A 8 -16.62 45.65 -25.62
N ALA A 9 -16.99 46.77 -26.24
CA ALA A 9 -16.62 48.11 -25.79
C ALA A 9 -17.87 48.92 -25.41
N SER A 10 -17.84 49.60 -24.26
CA SER A 10 -18.91 50.49 -23.83
C SER A 10 -18.58 51.95 -24.17
N SER A 11 -19.49 52.67 -24.82
CA SER A 11 -19.26 54.07 -25.23
C SER A 11 -19.98 55.12 -24.36
N ASN A 12 -21.06 54.74 -23.65
CA ASN A 12 -21.81 55.66 -22.79
C ASN A 12 -22.55 54.89 -21.69
N VAL A 13 -22.06 55.01 -20.46
CA VAL A 13 -22.68 54.42 -19.26
C VAL A 13 -22.98 55.54 -18.28
N GLN A 14 -24.25 55.72 -17.94
CA GLN A 14 -24.70 56.68 -16.94
C GLN A 14 -25.44 55.95 -15.82
N PRO A 15 -25.24 56.34 -14.54
CA PRO A 15 -26.00 55.75 -13.44
C PRO A 15 -27.48 56.11 -13.56
N ALA A 16 -28.32 55.19 -13.10
CA ALA A 16 -29.75 55.41 -12.96
C ALA A 16 -30.06 56.54 -11.97
N ILE A 17 -30.69 57.61 -12.42
CA ILE A 17 -31.16 58.72 -11.56
C ILE A 17 -32.67 58.60 -11.40
N ILE A 18 -33.15 58.54 -10.15
CA ILE A 18 -34.58 58.46 -9.82
C ILE A 18 -34.96 59.65 -8.94
N THR A 19 -35.74 60.57 -9.50
CA THR A 19 -36.30 61.73 -8.78
C THR A 19 -37.76 61.48 -8.44
N TYR A 20 -38.15 61.63 -7.18
CA TYR A 20 -39.51 61.43 -6.71
C TYR A 20 -39.79 62.24 -5.44
N ASN A 21 -41.06 62.35 -5.04
CA ASN A 21 -41.54 63.19 -3.95
C ASN A 21 -41.29 62.61 -2.54
N TYR A 22 -40.11 62.03 -2.29
CA TYR A 22 -39.75 61.36 -1.03
C TYR A 22 -40.03 62.22 0.20
N GLU A 23 -39.52 63.45 0.23
CA GLU A 23 -39.65 64.34 1.38
C GLU A 23 -41.10 64.67 1.73
N VAL A 24 -41.96 64.79 0.71
CA VAL A 24 -43.39 65.07 0.91
C VAL A 24 -44.10 63.84 1.48
N VAL A 25 -43.84 62.65 0.90
CA VAL A 25 -44.46 61.40 1.34
C VAL A 25 -43.98 61.02 2.74
N LYS A 26 -42.68 61.17 3.04
CA LYS A 26 -42.09 60.90 4.35
C LYS A 26 -42.77 61.72 5.45
N LYS A 27 -42.89 63.03 5.26
CA LYS A 27 -43.59 63.92 6.22
C LYS A 27 -45.04 63.49 6.45
N CYS A 28 -45.76 63.10 5.39
CA CYS A 28 -47.13 62.61 5.51
C CYS A 28 -47.21 61.30 6.33
N VAL A 29 -46.32 60.35 6.05
CA VAL A 29 -46.23 59.08 6.77
C VAL A 29 -45.88 59.30 8.24
N GLU A 30 -44.93 60.19 8.54
CA GLU A 30 -44.53 60.52 9.92
C GLU A 30 -45.68 61.17 10.72
N LEU A 31 -46.39 62.14 10.12
CA LEU A 31 -47.56 62.74 10.76
C LEU A 31 -48.66 61.71 11.02
N LYS A 32 -48.92 60.82 10.06
CA LYS A 32 -49.89 59.73 10.23
C LYS A 32 -49.45 58.76 11.31
N ALA A 33 -48.19 58.37 11.35
CA ALA A 33 -47.65 57.49 12.39
C ALA A 33 -47.79 58.10 13.79
N GLN A 34 -47.53 59.41 13.95
CA GLN A 34 -47.73 60.13 15.21
C GLN A 34 -49.19 60.19 15.64
N GLN A 35 -50.13 60.39 14.70
CA GLN A 35 -51.57 60.41 14.99
C GLN A 35 -52.06 59.09 15.60
N TYR A 36 -51.47 57.96 15.21
CA TYR A 36 -51.86 56.64 15.72
C TYR A 36 -51.00 56.15 16.89
N ALA A 37 -49.97 56.90 17.30
CA ALA A 37 -49.12 56.53 18.42
C ALA A 37 -49.89 56.65 19.75
N GLY A 38 -50.09 55.53 20.44
CA GLY A 38 -50.76 55.51 21.75
C GLY A 38 -52.28 55.50 21.72
N ILE A 39 -52.93 55.33 20.56
CA ILE A 39 -54.38 55.15 20.49
C ILE A 39 -54.76 53.78 21.06
N ILE A 40 -55.65 53.78 22.05
CA ILE A 40 -56.31 52.58 22.58
C ILE A 40 -57.61 52.39 21.81
N VAL A 41 -57.78 51.23 21.17
CA VAL A 41 -58.99 50.89 20.43
C VAL A 41 -60.09 50.51 21.42
N THR A 42 -61.23 51.20 21.34
CA THR A 42 -62.44 50.97 22.13
C THR A 42 -63.60 50.63 21.19
N ASP A 43 -64.71 50.12 21.71
CA ASP A 43 -65.86 49.71 20.88
C ASP A 43 -66.42 50.88 20.04
N ASP A 44 -66.36 52.11 20.57
CA ASP A 44 -66.83 53.32 19.87
C ASP A 44 -65.95 53.72 18.68
N ASN A 45 -64.64 53.41 18.71
CA ASN A 45 -63.68 53.81 17.65
C ASN A 45 -63.22 52.66 16.73
N LEU A 46 -63.65 51.43 17.02
CA LEU A 46 -63.22 50.21 16.33
C LEU A 46 -63.41 50.27 14.82
N LYS A 47 -64.53 50.84 14.34
CA LYS A 47 -64.81 50.96 12.90
C LYS A 47 -63.80 51.86 12.20
N GLN A 48 -63.51 53.02 12.78
CA GLN A 48 -62.53 53.97 12.23
C GLN A 48 -61.11 53.38 12.29
N ALA A 49 -60.74 52.73 13.40
CA ALA A 49 -59.44 52.08 13.54
C ALA A 49 -59.21 50.98 12.48
N LYS A 50 -60.23 50.19 12.14
CA LYS A 50 -60.15 49.20 11.05
C LYS A 50 -59.94 49.86 9.68
N GLN A 51 -60.63 50.96 9.42
CA GLN A 51 -60.49 51.71 8.17
C GLN A 51 -59.11 52.34 8.04
N ASP A 52 -58.61 52.95 9.11
CA ASP A 52 -57.29 53.59 9.15
C ASP A 52 -56.16 52.56 8.99
N ARG A 53 -56.28 51.39 9.63
CA ARG A 53 -55.37 50.26 9.40
C ARG A 53 -55.35 49.83 7.93
N ALA A 54 -56.52 49.73 7.30
CA ALA A 54 -56.60 49.36 5.89
C ALA A 54 -55.94 50.41 4.99
N ASN A 55 -56.15 51.70 5.27
CA ASN A 55 -55.52 52.80 4.54
C ASN A 55 -53.98 52.77 4.68
N LEU A 56 -53.45 52.54 5.88
CA LEU A 56 -52.00 52.40 6.12
C LEU A 56 -51.43 51.17 5.42
N ALA A 57 -52.14 50.04 5.45
CA ALA A 57 -51.73 48.83 4.75
C ALA A 57 -51.67 49.05 3.22
N SER A 58 -52.67 49.72 2.65
CA SER A 58 -52.71 50.09 1.22
C SER A 58 -51.56 51.05 0.86
N ALA A 59 -51.29 52.07 1.68
CA ALA A 59 -50.18 52.98 1.47
C ALA A 59 -48.82 52.25 1.48
N ARG A 60 -48.63 51.31 2.42
CA ARG A 60 -47.43 50.46 2.48
C ARG A 60 -47.26 49.63 1.21
N VAL A 61 -48.34 49.02 0.71
CA VAL A 61 -48.30 48.24 -0.53
C VAL A 61 -47.97 49.13 -1.72
N ALA A 62 -48.59 50.30 -1.85
CA ALA A 62 -48.31 51.24 -2.94
C ALA A 62 -46.86 51.71 -2.97
N ILE A 63 -46.23 51.95 -1.81
CA ILE A 63 -44.79 52.28 -1.73
C ILE A 63 -43.93 51.12 -2.23
N ASP A 64 -44.24 49.88 -1.84
CA ASP A 64 -43.50 48.70 -2.28
C ASP A 64 -43.69 48.41 -3.78
N GLU A 65 -44.89 48.62 -4.31
CA GLU A 65 -45.19 48.53 -5.74
C GLU A 65 -44.43 49.59 -6.54
N PHE A 66 -44.41 50.84 -6.08
CA PHE A 66 -43.61 51.91 -6.70
C PHE A 66 -42.12 51.53 -6.75
N ARG A 67 -41.57 51.02 -5.64
CA ARG A 67 -40.18 50.54 -5.56
C ARG A 67 -39.92 49.43 -6.57
N LYS A 68 -40.79 48.42 -6.63
CA LYS A 68 -40.67 47.28 -7.56
C LYS A 68 -40.76 47.74 -9.02
N ALA A 69 -41.74 48.58 -9.34
CA ALA A 69 -41.97 49.09 -10.69
C ALA A 69 -40.77 49.91 -11.19
N LYS A 70 -40.28 50.87 -10.38
CA LYS A 70 -39.12 51.69 -10.77
C LYS A 70 -37.82 50.93 -10.84
N LYS A 71 -37.60 49.94 -9.95
CA LYS A 71 -36.47 49.00 -10.10
C LYS A 71 -36.55 48.25 -11.43
N LYS A 72 -37.72 47.69 -11.77
CA LYS A 72 -37.92 46.93 -13.01
C LYS A 72 -37.72 47.81 -14.25
N GLU A 73 -38.31 49.00 -14.28
CA GLU A 73 -38.19 49.97 -15.39
C GLU A 73 -36.73 50.34 -15.67
N MET A 74 -35.96 50.60 -14.62
CA MET A 74 -34.58 51.02 -14.75
C MET A 74 -33.62 49.84 -15.03
N SER A 75 -33.96 48.62 -14.61
CA SER A 75 -33.17 47.42 -14.88
C SER A 75 -33.34 46.88 -16.31
N VAL A 76 -34.31 47.34 -17.11
CA VAL A 76 -34.58 46.80 -18.46
C VAL A 76 -33.31 46.73 -19.33
N ASN A 77 -32.53 47.82 -19.38
CA ASN A 77 -31.33 47.87 -20.21
C ASN A 77 -30.19 47.01 -19.64
N ILE A 78 -30.12 46.86 -18.31
CA ILE A 78 -29.15 45.99 -17.63
C ILE A 78 -29.50 44.53 -17.94
N ASP A 79 -30.76 44.13 -17.76
CA ASP A 79 -31.24 42.78 -18.03
C ASP A 79 -31.07 42.41 -19.52
N LEU A 80 -31.28 43.37 -20.43
CA LEU A 80 -31.05 43.19 -21.86
C LEU A 80 -29.57 42.96 -22.17
N MET A 81 -28.69 43.83 -21.66
CA MET A 81 -27.23 43.69 -21.81
C MET A 81 -26.75 42.35 -21.25
N GLU A 82 -27.22 41.95 -20.06
CA GLU A 82 -26.86 40.67 -19.46
C GLU A 82 -27.28 39.48 -20.34
N LYS A 83 -28.50 39.51 -20.90
CA LYS A 83 -28.97 38.50 -21.84
C LYS A 83 -28.12 38.45 -23.10
N GLN A 84 -27.77 39.60 -23.68
CA GLN A 84 -26.93 39.68 -24.87
C GLN A 84 -25.53 39.11 -24.59
N CYS A 85 -24.92 39.45 -23.45
CA CYS A 85 -23.64 38.86 -23.05
C CYS A 85 -23.73 37.34 -22.89
N LYS A 86 -24.79 36.82 -22.26
CA LYS A 86 -25.02 35.38 -22.10
C LYS A 86 -25.24 34.66 -23.43
N GLU A 87 -25.95 35.30 -24.35
CA GLU A 87 -26.15 34.77 -25.71
C GLU A 87 -24.81 34.66 -26.45
N LEU A 88 -23.98 35.71 -26.42
CA LEU A 88 -22.64 35.68 -27.02
C LEU A 88 -21.76 34.58 -26.41
N ILE A 89 -21.76 34.43 -25.08
CA ILE A 89 -21.04 33.34 -24.40
C ILE A 89 -21.57 31.98 -24.88
N SER A 90 -22.88 31.79 -24.95
CA SER A 90 -23.48 30.53 -25.40
C SER A 90 -23.12 30.17 -26.83
N ILE A 91 -23.01 31.16 -27.73
CA ILE A 91 -22.56 30.94 -29.11
C ILE A 91 -21.11 30.45 -29.12
N ILE A 92 -20.24 31.08 -28.35
CA ILE A 92 -18.82 30.69 -28.22
C ILE A 92 -18.70 29.27 -27.64
N GLU A 93 -19.39 28.99 -26.54
CA GLU A 93 -19.38 27.65 -25.92
C GLU A 93 -19.88 26.56 -26.87
N GLY A 94 -20.83 26.89 -27.76
CA GLY A 94 -21.37 25.99 -28.76
C GLY A 94 -20.33 25.50 -29.77
N VAL A 95 -19.28 26.29 -30.03
CA VAL A 95 -18.16 25.90 -30.91
C VAL A 95 -16.91 25.47 -30.14
N GLU A 96 -16.65 26.06 -28.98
CA GLU A 96 -15.50 25.76 -28.13
C GLU A 96 -15.55 24.31 -27.60
N LYS A 97 -16.70 23.85 -27.09
CA LYS A 97 -16.82 22.51 -26.50
C LYS A 97 -16.57 21.39 -27.54
N PRO A 98 -17.19 21.40 -28.74
CA PRO A 98 -16.87 20.42 -29.77
C PRO A 98 -15.42 20.51 -30.26
N LEU A 99 -14.84 21.72 -30.34
CA LEU A 99 -13.45 21.90 -30.74
C LEU A 99 -12.49 21.26 -29.72
N GLN A 100 -12.71 21.51 -28.43
CA GLN A 100 -11.96 20.88 -27.36
C GLN A 100 -12.11 19.35 -27.38
N ALA A 101 -13.34 18.84 -27.54
CA ALA A 101 -13.56 17.39 -27.67
C ALA A 101 -12.83 16.79 -28.88
N GLY A 102 -12.79 17.50 -30.01
CA GLY A 102 -12.02 17.10 -31.18
C GLY A 102 -10.51 17.07 -30.93
N ILE A 103 -9.97 18.08 -30.23
CA ILE A 103 -8.57 18.12 -29.80
C ILE A 103 -8.26 16.92 -28.88
N ASP A 104 -9.11 16.66 -27.90
CA ASP A 104 -8.94 15.57 -26.95
C ASP A 104 -8.93 14.21 -27.64
N VAL A 105 -9.79 13.98 -28.64
CA VAL A 105 -9.78 12.75 -29.45
C VAL A 105 -8.42 12.55 -30.14
N TYR A 106 -7.90 13.59 -30.77
CA TYR A 106 -6.63 13.50 -31.51
C TYR A 106 -5.42 13.35 -30.58
N ASP A 107 -5.40 14.08 -29.46
CA ASP A 107 -4.34 13.97 -28.46
C ASP A 107 -4.37 12.61 -27.75
N ASN A 108 -5.56 12.06 -27.48
CA ASN A 108 -5.70 10.70 -26.98
C ASN A 108 -5.21 9.66 -27.99
N GLU A 109 -5.52 9.81 -29.29
CA GLU A 109 -5.01 8.93 -30.34
C GLU A 109 -3.47 8.97 -30.41
N LYS A 110 -2.87 10.16 -30.34
CA LYS A 110 -1.42 10.31 -30.26
C LYS A 110 -0.84 9.68 -29.01
N ARG A 111 -1.49 9.85 -27.85
CA ARG A 111 -1.07 9.25 -26.58
C ARG A 111 -1.10 7.73 -26.65
N GLU A 112 -2.12 7.16 -27.29
CA GLU A 112 -2.22 5.71 -27.50
C GLU A 112 -1.13 5.20 -28.46
N LYS A 113 -0.81 5.94 -29.53
CA LYS A 113 0.34 5.62 -30.39
C LYS A 113 1.66 5.63 -29.60
N ARG A 114 1.86 6.59 -28.69
CA ARG A 114 3.02 6.62 -27.78
C ARG A 114 3.04 5.41 -26.84
N ARG A 115 1.88 5.03 -26.27
CA ARG A 115 1.72 3.83 -25.44
C ARG A 115 2.16 2.57 -26.20
N GLN A 116 1.67 2.39 -27.42
CA GLN A 116 2.02 1.25 -28.27
C GLN A 116 3.50 1.23 -28.64
N GLN A 117 4.12 2.40 -28.87
CA GLN A 117 5.55 2.50 -29.11
C GLN A 117 6.36 2.11 -27.86
N ALA A 118 5.96 2.58 -26.68
CA ALA A 118 6.59 2.19 -25.42
C ALA A 118 6.47 0.69 -25.17
N LEU A 119 5.30 0.09 -25.39
CA LEU A 119 5.09 -1.36 -25.30
C LEU A 119 6.00 -2.14 -26.26
N LYS A 120 6.16 -1.66 -27.50
CA LYS A 120 7.10 -2.28 -28.46
C LYS A 120 8.54 -2.18 -27.97
N PHE A 121 8.96 -1.04 -27.41
CA PHE A 121 10.30 -0.91 -26.85
C PHE A 121 10.51 -1.79 -25.64
N ILE A 122 9.55 -1.88 -24.73
CA ILE A 122 9.58 -2.81 -23.59
C ILE A 122 9.76 -4.25 -24.08
N GLN A 123 8.95 -4.68 -25.05
CA GLN A 123 9.03 -6.03 -25.61
C GLN A 123 10.40 -6.29 -26.24
N THR A 124 10.86 -5.39 -27.11
CA THR A 124 12.19 -5.51 -27.74
C THR A 124 13.32 -5.52 -26.71
N THR A 125 13.26 -4.67 -25.68
CA THR A 125 14.25 -4.66 -24.61
C THR A 125 14.23 -5.96 -23.83
N ALA A 126 13.06 -6.45 -23.42
CA ALA A 126 12.91 -7.71 -22.70
C ALA A 126 13.44 -8.91 -23.51
N ASP A 127 13.10 -8.98 -24.80
CA ASP A 127 13.57 -10.03 -25.71
C ASP A 127 15.09 -9.93 -25.93
N SER A 128 15.62 -8.73 -26.15
CA SER A 128 17.05 -8.51 -26.39
C SER A 128 17.93 -8.84 -25.17
N LEU A 129 17.41 -8.63 -23.96
CA LEU A 129 18.09 -8.92 -22.71
C LEU A 129 17.84 -10.36 -22.22
N GLY A 130 16.92 -11.09 -22.86
CA GLY A 130 16.52 -12.45 -22.45
C GLY A 130 15.90 -12.48 -21.06
N LEU A 131 15.03 -11.51 -20.75
CA LEU A 131 14.32 -11.46 -19.47
C LEU A 131 13.26 -12.55 -19.38
N ARG A 132 13.24 -13.31 -18.27
CA ARG A 132 12.14 -14.23 -17.95
C ARG A 132 10.85 -13.44 -17.70
N ALA A 133 9.70 -14.08 -17.89
CA ALA A 133 8.38 -13.45 -17.75
C ALA A 133 8.18 -12.73 -16.39
N GLU A 134 8.71 -13.30 -15.31
CA GLU A 134 8.66 -12.71 -13.96
C GLU A 134 9.39 -11.36 -13.84
N TYR A 135 10.49 -11.18 -14.59
CA TYR A 135 11.21 -9.90 -14.64
C TYR A 135 10.66 -8.98 -15.73
N ALA A 136 10.35 -9.52 -16.91
CA ALA A 136 9.82 -8.74 -18.03
C ALA A 136 8.49 -8.04 -17.67
N SER A 137 7.62 -8.70 -16.88
CA SER A 137 6.35 -8.11 -16.42
C SER A 137 6.51 -6.90 -15.50
N ARG A 138 7.70 -6.68 -14.92
CA ARG A 138 8.01 -5.50 -14.11
C ARG A 138 8.33 -4.26 -14.95
N LEU A 139 8.60 -4.42 -16.27
CA LEU A 139 8.72 -3.30 -17.21
C LEU A 139 7.33 -2.82 -17.61
N VAL A 140 6.87 -1.75 -16.96
CA VAL A 140 5.53 -1.19 -17.15
C VAL A 140 5.57 0.15 -17.87
N VAL A 141 4.50 0.48 -18.59
CA VAL A 141 4.37 1.79 -19.23
C VAL A 141 4.12 2.86 -18.17
N LYS A 142 5.04 3.81 -18.03
CA LYS A 142 4.92 4.97 -17.13
C LYS A 142 4.23 6.15 -17.83
N ASP A 143 3.63 7.04 -17.04
CA ASP A 143 2.93 8.24 -17.55
C ASP A 143 3.83 9.14 -18.40
N PHE A 144 5.11 9.26 -18.05
CA PHE A 144 6.03 10.11 -18.80
C PHE A 144 6.30 9.58 -20.22
N TYR A 145 6.14 8.27 -20.47
CA TYR A 145 6.25 7.70 -21.82
C TYR A 145 5.11 8.15 -22.75
N LEU A 146 4.01 8.64 -22.16
CA LEU A 146 2.81 9.08 -22.85
C LEU A 146 2.81 10.60 -23.14
N ASN A 147 3.81 11.33 -22.63
CA ASN A 147 3.89 12.77 -22.82
C ASN A 147 4.12 13.13 -24.30
N LEU A 148 3.22 13.95 -24.87
CA LEU A 148 3.28 14.37 -26.26
C LEU A 148 4.47 15.29 -26.56
N THR A 149 4.94 16.06 -25.56
CA THR A 149 6.12 16.94 -25.69
C THR A 149 7.44 16.21 -25.45
N GLY A 150 7.40 14.98 -24.89
CA GLY A 150 8.58 14.20 -24.57
C GLY A 150 9.24 13.54 -25.78
N THR A 151 10.56 13.33 -25.71
CA THR A 151 11.31 12.71 -26.79
C THR A 151 11.24 11.19 -26.72
N GLN A 152 11.17 10.52 -27.87
CA GLN A 152 11.23 9.04 -27.91
C GLN A 152 12.58 8.48 -27.46
N LYS A 153 13.63 9.31 -27.46
CA LYS A 153 14.97 8.92 -27.04
C LYS A 153 15.01 8.67 -25.53
N GLU A 154 14.50 9.61 -24.74
CA GLU A 154 14.44 9.50 -23.27
C GLU A 154 13.63 8.27 -22.83
N VAL A 155 12.51 8.00 -23.51
CA VAL A 155 11.67 6.81 -23.26
C VAL A 155 12.47 5.52 -23.47
N LYS A 156 13.21 5.41 -24.58
CA LYS A 156 14.05 4.24 -24.86
C LYS A 156 15.17 4.07 -23.85
N GLU A 157 15.83 5.16 -23.48
CA GLU A 157 16.94 5.13 -22.52
C GLU A 157 16.48 4.68 -21.13
N ASP A 158 15.32 5.16 -20.67
CA ASP A 158 14.75 4.73 -19.38
C ASP A 158 14.31 3.27 -19.40
N ILE A 159 13.59 2.82 -20.43
CA ILE A 159 13.19 1.41 -20.58
C ILE A 159 14.43 0.50 -20.59
N ASN A 160 15.49 0.89 -21.31
CA ASN A 160 16.72 0.12 -21.36
C ASN A 160 17.43 0.09 -20.00
N LYS A 161 17.50 1.22 -19.29
CA LYS A 161 18.08 1.29 -17.95
C LYS A 161 17.35 0.37 -16.97
N GLU A 162 16.02 0.36 -16.98
CA GLU A 162 15.24 -0.56 -16.14
C GLU A 162 15.41 -2.02 -16.56
N GLY A 163 15.43 -2.28 -17.87
CA GLY A 163 15.69 -3.61 -18.40
C GLY A 163 17.03 -4.16 -17.95
N LEU A 164 18.09 -3.35 -17.99
CA LEU A 164 19.42 -3.73 -17.52
C LEU A 164 19.46 -4.01 -16.01
N ALA A 165 18.75 -3.21 -15.20
CA ALA A 165 18.65 -3.45 -13.76
C ALA A 165 17.97 -4.79 -13.46
N LEU A 166 16.86 -5.09 -14.16
CA LEU A 166 16.15 -6.36 -14.05
C LEU A 166 16.99 -7.54 -14.54
N LYS A 167 17.78 -7.34 -15.61
CA LYS A 167 18.69 -8.36 -16.11
C LYS A 167 19.77 -8.69 -15.09
N ALA A 168 20.36 -7.68 -14.45
CA ALA A 168 21.32 -7.88 -13.38
C ALA A 168 20.72 -8.64 -12.18
N GLU A 169 19.45 -8.37 -11.85
CA GLU A 169 18.72 -9.09 -10.80
C GLU A 169 18.48 -10.57 -11.17
N GLN A 170 18.08 -10.83 -12.42
CA GLN A 170 17.92 -12.18 -12.95
C GLN A 170 19.25 -12.95 -12.94
N ASP A 171 20.33 -12.34 -13.42
CA ASP A 171 21.65 -12.98 -13.50
C ASP A 171 22.20 -13.28 -12.11
N LYS A 172 21.94 -12.40 -11.14
CA LYS A 172 22.28 -12.66 -9.73
C LYS A 172 21.49 -13.86 -9.18
N HIS A 173 20.18 -13.91 -9.42
CA HIS A 173 19.36 -15.03 -8.97
C HIS A 173 19.81 -16.36 -9.60
N ASP A 174 20.21 -16.36 -10.86
CA ASP A 174 20.73 -17.55 -11.55
C ASP A 174 22.11 -17.97 -11.00
N ALA A 175 22.97 -17.02 -10.66
CA ALA A 175 24.24 -17.28 -9.98
C ALA A 175 24.05 -17.85 -8.56
N ASP A 176 23.06 -17.36 -7.81
CA ASP A 176 22.72 -17.85 -6.48
C ASP A 176 22.22 -19.32 -6.56
N ILE A 177 21.34 -19.63 -7.52
CA ILE A 177 20.90 -21.01 -7.80
C ILE A 177 22.09 -21.90 -8.16
N GLN A 178 22.98 -21.44 -9.04
CA GLN A 178 24.14 -22.23 -9.46
C GLN A 178 25.10 -22.49 -8.30
N THR A 179 25.24 -21.53 -7.38
CA THR A 179 26.03 -21.68 -6.16
C THR A 179 25.44 -22.79 -5.29
N ILE A 180 24.13 -22.79 -5.06
CA ILE A 180 23.45 -23.83 -4.28
C ILE A 180 23.60 -25.20 -4.93
N ARG A 181 23.41 -25.32 -6.25
CA ARG A 181 23.63 -26.58 -6.97
C ARG A 181 25.02 -27.13 -6.75
N THR A 182 26.04 -26.28 -6.91
CA THR A 182 27.45 -26.66 -6.75
C THR A 182 27.75 -27.11 -5.31
N VAL A 183 27.20 -26.42 -4.30
CA VAL A 183 27.40 -26.78 -2.89
C VAL A 183 26.70 -28.10 -2.55
N VAL A 184 25.45 -28.27 -2.97
CA VAL A 184 24.68 -29.51 -2.75
C VAL A 184 25.35 -30.70 -3.43
N ASP A 185 25.80 -30.56 -4.68
CA ASP A 185 26.51 -31.63 -5.40
C ASP A 185 27.82 -32.02 -4.69
N SER A 186 28.59 -31.03 -4.24
CA SER A 186 29.83 -31.25 -3.47
C SER A 186 29.56 -32.03 -2.18
N VAL A 187 28.56 -31.59 -1.41
CA VAL A 187 28.15 -32.25 -0.17
C VAL A 187 27.63 -33.67 -0.43
N ASN A 188 26.80 -33.83 -1.46
CA ASN A 188 26.21 -35.11 -1.83
C ASN A 188 27.25 -36.16 -2.18
N ASN A 189 28.42 -35.79 -2.72
CA ASN A 189 29.51 -36.75 -2.95
C ASN A 189 29.99 -37.45 -1.68
N SER A 190 29.81 -36.83 -0.50
CA SER A 190 30.23 -37.37 0.80
C SER A 190 29.13 -38.09 1.58
N LEU A 191 27.87 -38.02 1.12
CA LEU A 191 26.70 -38.57 1.81
C LEU A 191 26.18 -39.84 1.13
N SER A 192 25.71 -40.80 1.93
CA SER A 192 25.00 -41.98 1.41
C SER A 192 23.55 -41.62 1.02
N THR A 193 22.86 -40.87 1.87
CA THR A 193 21.52 -40.32 1.62
C THR A 193 21.65 -38.92 1.02
N LYS A 194 21.21 -38.75 -0.23
CA LYS A 194 21.38 -37.50 -0.97
C LYS A 194 20.37 -36.43 -0.49
N LEU A 195 20.86 -35.20 -0.38
CA LEU A 195 20.06 -34.00 -0.22
C LEU A 195 19.43 -33.60 -1.56
N ASP A 196 18.17 -33.16 -1.51
CA ASP A 196 17.43 -32.66 -2.68
C ASP A 196 17.74 -31.17 -2.91
N VAL A 197 18.28 -30.84 -4.09
CA VAL A 197 18.68 -29.48 -4.43
C VAL A 197 17.48 -28.54 -4.57
N GLU A 198 16.33 -29.06 -5.03
CA GLU A 198 15.14 -28.26 -5.29
C GLU A 198 14.52 -27.72 -4.00
N GLU A 199 14.71 -28.43 -2.86
CA GLU A 199 14.31 -27.92 -1.55
C GLU A 199 15.03 -26.60 -1.25
N PHE A 200 16.34 -26.55 -1.45
CA PHE A 200 17.16 -25.37 -1.15
C PHE A 200 16.94 -24.23 -2.15
N ILE A 201 16.73 -24.55 -3.43
CA ILE A 201 16.37 -23.56 -4.45
C ILE A 201 15.02 -22.90 -4.13
N ASN A 202 14.04 -23.63 -3.60
CA ASN A 202 12.77 -23.03 -3.22
C ASN A 202 12.86 -22.08 -2.03
N VAL A 203 13.81 -22.32 -1.13
CA VAL A 203 14.04 -21.52 0.08
C VAL A 203 14.75 -20.20 -0.23
N LEU A 204 15.48 -20.08 -1.35
CA LEU A 204 16.05 -18.82 -1.87
C LEU A 204 15.03 -17.69 -2.05
N LYS A 205 13.74 -18.02 -2.15
CA LYS A 205 12.66 -17.03 -2.23
C LYS A 205 12.53 -16.18 -0.95
N PHE A 206 13.01 -16.71 0.18
CA PHE A 206 12.84 -16.09 1.50
C PHE A 206 14.16 -15.83 2.23
N TYR A 207 15.25 -16.49 1.84
CA TYR A 207 16.55 -16.42 2.52
C TYR A 207 17.68 -16.11 1.52
N SER A 208 18.76 -15.52 2.02
CA SER A 208 19.95 -15.25 1.23
C SER A 208 20.69 -16.55 0.84
N VAL A 209 21.45 -16.50 -0.26
CA VAL A 209 22.28 -17.65 -0.69
C VAL A 209 23.21 -18.13 0.42
N SER A 210 23.75 -17.23 1.25
CA SER A 210 24.63 -17.59 2.38
C SER A 210 23.89 -18.39 3.44
N GLU A 211 22.70 -17.96 3.85
CA GLU A 211 21.88 -18.67 4.84
C GLU A 211 21.45 -20.05 4.34
N VAL A 212 21.15 -20.16 3.04
CA VAL A 212 20.82 -21.44 2.42
C VAL A 212 22.03 -22.37 2.39
N VAL A 213 23.22 -21.86 2.04
CA VAL A 213 24.47 -22.62 2.07
C VAL A 213 24.81 -23.11 3.49
N ASP A 214 24.63 -22.26 4.49
CA ASP A 214 24.83 -22.66 5.90
C ASP A 214 23.84 -23.76 6.32
N ASN A 215 22.59 -23.68 5.85
CA ASN A 215 21.58 -24.71 6.10
C ASN A 215 21.98 -26.06 5.45
N ILE A 216 22.43 -26.03 4.19
CA ILE A 216 22.91 -27.22 3.46
C ILE A 216 24.04 -27.89 4.25
N ASN A 217 25.05 -27.12 4.65
CA ASN A 217 26.20 -27.64 5.41
C ASN A 217 25.76 -28.22 6.76
N LYS A 218 24.86 -27.54 7.48
CA LYS A 218 24.34 -28.03 8.76
C LYS A 218 23.59 -29.36 8.61
N ARG A 219 22.72 -29.49 7.61
CA ARG A 219 22.01 -30.74 7.33
C ARG A 219 22.97 -31.85 6.91
N ALA A 220 23.96 -31.52 6.09
CA ALA A 220 25.00 -32.47 5.68
C ALA A 220 25.71 -33.10 6.88
N GLU A 221 26.13 -32.29 7.84
CA GLU A 221 26.80 -32.79 9.04
C GLU A 221 25.87 -33.67 9.89
N GLN A 222 24.61 -33.28 10.05
CA GLN A 222 23.60 -34.10 10.74
C GLN A 222 23.40 -35.47 10.07
N LEU A 223 23.37 -35.51 8.73
CA LEU A 223 23.28 -36.75 7.99
C LEU A 223 24.54 -37.61 8.12
N LYS A 224 25.74 -37.03 8.03
CA LYS A 224 27.00 -37.77 8.24
C LYS A 224 27.05 -38.42 9.62
N GLU A 225 26.66 -37.70 10.66
CA GLU A 225 26.60 -38.24 12.02
C GLU A 225 25.55 -39.35 12.17
N ALA A 226 24.40 -39.22 11.51
CA ALA A 226 23.37 -40.25 11.49
C ALA A 226 23.84 -41.52 10.74
N GLU A 227 24.47 -41.37 9.58
CA GLU A 227 25.03 -42.47 8.79
C GLU A 227 26.16 -43.19 9.53
N LYS A 228 27.04 -42.44 10.19
CA LYS A 228 28.10 -43.01 11.03
C LYS A 228 27.51 -43.84 12.17
N ARG A 229 26.53 -43.29 12.91
CA ARG A 229 25.84 -44.02 13.98
C ARG A 229 25.12 -45.28 13.47
N ALA A 230 24.44 -45.19 12.34
CA ALA A 230 23.75 -46.32 11.72
C ALA A 230 24.74 -47.42 11.28
N ARG A 231 25.90 -47.04 10.73
CA ARG A 231 26.96 -47.98 10.34
C ARG A 231 27.57 -48.68 11.55
N GLU A 232 27.90 -47.93 12.61
CA GLU A 232 28.44 -48.49 13.85
C GLU A 232 27.43 -49.45 14.51
N GLU A 233 26.15 -49.12 14.52
CA GLU A 233 25.10 -50.00 15.03
C GLU A 233 24.92 -51.26 14.18
N ALA A 234 24.97 -51.13 12.84
CA ALA A 234 24.89 -52.26 11.92
C ALA A 234 26.11 -53.20 12.08
N GLU A 235 27.32 -52.64 12.23
CA GLU A 235 28.53 -53.44 12.47
C GLU A 235 28.47 -54.15 13.83
N ARG A 236 27.97 -53.49 14.87
CA ARG A 236 27.76 -54.11 16.19
C ARG A 236 26.77 -55.27 16.10
N LYS A 237 25.63 -55.08 15.43
CA LYS A 237 24.62 -56.14 15.22
C LYS A 237 25.18 -57.30 14.39
N ALA A 238 25.95 -57.01 13.34
CA ALA A 238 26.59 -58.04 12.51
C ALA A 238 27.61 -58.88 13.31
N LYS A 239 28.49 -58.24 14.09
CA LYS A 239 29.44 -58.95 14.97
C LYS A 239 28.74 -59.79 16.02
N GLU A 240 27.65 -59.29 16.60
CA GLU A 240 26.86 -60.02 17.59
C GLU A 240 26.14 -61.24 16.98
N GLU A 241 25.59 -61.10 15.76
CA GLU A 241 24.99 -62.22 15.02
C GLU A 241 26.04 -63.26 14.62
N GLU A 242 27.22 -62.83 14.18
CA GLU A 242 28.32 -63.72 13.80
C GLU A 242 28.87 -64.48 15.02
N ALA A 243 29.04 -63.80 16.16
CA ALA A 243 29.40 -64.45 17.43
C ALA A 243 28.33 -65.44 17.90
N ARG A 244 27.03 -65.14 17.69
CA ARG A 244 25.93 -66.07 17.98
C ARG A 244 26.01 -67.30 17.08
N ARG A 245 26.23 -67.13 15.76
CA ARG A 245 26.41 -68.24 14.81
C ARG A 245 27.62 -69.10 15.15
N GLN A 246 28.75 -68.50 15.55
CA GLN A 246 29.93 -69.25 15.99
C GLN A 246 29.67 -70.05 17.26
N LYS A 247 28.99 -69.46 18.26
CA LYS A 247 28.58 -70.19 19.48
C LYS A 247 27.61 -71.32 19.18
N GLU A 248 26.63 -71.12 18.29
CA GLU A 248 25.71 -72.17 17.86
C GLU A 248 26.44 -73.31 17.12
N ALA A 249 27.39 -72.99 16.24
CA ALA A 249 28.22 -73.97 15.54
C ALA A 249 29.14 -74.74 16.51
N GLN A 250 29.75 -74.08 17.48
CA GLN A 250 30.54 -74.73 18.54
C GLN A 250 29.68 -75.67 19.41
N ASN A 251 28.48 -75.23 19.80
CA ASN A 251 27.56 -76.07 20.55
C ASN A 251 27.06 -77.27 19.75
N ALA A 252 26.82 -77.10 18.44
CA ALA A 252 26.47 -78.20 17.54
C ALA A 252 27.64 -79.20 17.38
N PHE A 253 28.87 -78.70 17.24
CA PHE A 253 30.08 -79.53 17.19
C PHE A 253 30.31 -80.30 18.49
N MET A 254 30.15 -79.66 19.66
CA MET A 254 30.25 -80.31 20.97
C MET A 254 29.18 -81.38 21.18
N LYS A 255 27.95 -81.20 20.66
CA LYS A 255 26.91 -82.24 20.68
C LYS A 255 27.26 -83.44 19.80
N VAL A 256 27.86 -83.23 18.63
CA VAL A 256 28.32 -84.33 17.76
C VAL A 256 29.54 -85.05 18.36
N ALA A 257 30.46 -84.29 18.98
CA ALA A 257 31.63 -84.84 19.67
C ALA A 257 31.25 -85.62 20.94
N THR A 258 30.23 -85.20 21.70
CA THR A 258 29.72 -85.97 22.84
C THR A 258 28.96 -87.24 22.43
N VAL A 259 28.29 -87.24 21.26
CA VAL A 259 27.72 -88.48 20.67
C VAL A 259 28.83 -89.42 20.17
N ALA A 260 29.95 -88.90 19.66
CA ALA A 260 31.12 -89.69 19.27
C ALA A 260 31.92 -90.22 20.48
N GLN A 261 32.09 -89.43 21.55
CA GLN A 261 32.69 -89.87 22.82
C GLN A 261 31.80 -90.86 23.59
N ALA A 262 30.47 -90.82 23.44
CA ALA A 262 29.59 -91.84 24.01
C ALA A 262 29.73 -93.25 23.37
N MET A 263 30.48 -93.39 22.27
CA MET A 263 30.84 -94.68 21.68
C MET A 263 32.23 -95.21 22.13
N GLN A 264 32.99 -94.44 22.90
CA GLN A 264 34.35 -94.78 23.31
C GLN A 264 34.55 -94.37 24.78
N GLU A 265 34.55 -95.37 25.67
CA GLU A 265 34.72 -95.30 27.15
C GLU A 265 33.45 -95.49 27.99
N MET A 266 33.00 -96.75 28.08
CA MET A 266 32.54 -97.33 29.34
C MET A 266 33.75 -97.66 30.23
N THR A 267 33.56 -97.56 31.55
CA THR A 267 34.51 -97.83 32.66
C THR A 267 35.38 -96.60 33.00
N PHE A 268 35.51 -96.11 34.24
CA PHE A 268 35.01 -96.51 35.56
C PHE A 268 34.95 -95.23 36.44
N ALA A 269 34.11 -95.23 37.48
CA ALA A 269 33.67 -94.03 38.19
C ALA A 269 34.44 -93.75 39.52
N THR A 270 34.82 -92.47 39.74
CA THR A 270 34.81 -91.60 40.97
C THR A 270 35.37 -92.09 42.34
N PRO A 271 35.55 -91.23 43.38
CA PRO A 271 35.63 -89.74 43.49
C PRO A 271 36.75 -89.20 44.45
N GLN A 272 36.88 -87.86 44.60
CA GLN A 272 36.96 -87.10 45.89
C GLN A 272 38.07 -86.00 46.06
N GLN A 273 37.61 -84.75 46.35
CA GLN A 273 38.20 -83.61 47.14
C GLN A 273 39.58 -83.00 46.72
N VAL A 274 39.99 -81.73 46.95
CA VAL A 274 39.64 -80.59 47.85
C VAL A 274 40.27 -79.27 47.29
N ALA A 275 39.65 -78.10 47.58
CA ALA A 275 40.16 -76.74 47.92
C ALA A 275 41.39 -76.13 47.16
N SER A 276 41.56 -74.81 46.92
CA SER A 276 41.19 -73.55 47.61
C SER A 276 41.60 -72.32 46.75
N ASP A 277 40.92 -71.18 46.98
CA ASP A 277 41.45 -69.79 47.05
C ASP A 277 42.07 -69.09 45.82
N VAL A 278 41.98 -67.77 45.55
CA VAL A 278 41.38 -66.54 46.12
C VAL A 278 41.39 -65.52 44.94
N SER A 279 40.44 -64.58 44.87
CA SER A 279 40.57 -63.38 44.00
C SER A 279 40.17 -62.11 44.75
N VAL A 280 41.00 -61.06 44.63
CA VAL A 280 40.91 -59.77 45.32
C VAL A 280 40.76 -58.64 44.30
N ALA A 281 39.76 -57.80 44.59
CA ALA A 281 39.60 -56.36 44.38
C ALA A 281 39.83 -55.73 42.99
N GLN A 282 38.81 -54.98 42.57
CA GLN A 282 38.90 -53.86 41.65
C GLN A 282 38.45 -52.57 42.35
N THR A 283 39.13 -51.48 42.03
CA THR A 283 38.93 -50.10 42.50
C THR A 283 38.14 -49.25 41.50
N MET A 284 37.39 -48.27 42.04
CA MET A 284 36.57 -47.23 41.37
C MET A 284 37.44 -46.05 40.84
N PRO A 285 36.96 -44.84 40.39
CA PRO A 285 35.58 -44.30 40.27
C PRO A 285 35.26 -43.37 39.06
N GLY A 286 33.97 -42.97 38.94
CA GLY A 286 33.57 -41.56 38.76
C GLY A 286 32.94 -41.12 37.43
N GLN A 287 31.68 -40.64 37.45
CA GLN A 287 31.24 -39.51 36.62
C GLN A 287 29.89 -38.84 37.04
N ILE A 288 29.96 -37.50 37.13
CA ILE A 288 28.97 -36.41 36.89
C ILE A 288 27.84 -36.11 37.91
N PRO A 289 27.88 -34.91 38.54
CA PRO A 289 26.73 -34.19 39.10
C PRO A 289 25.99 -33.30 38.07
N GLN A 290 24.72 -33.04 38.38
CA GLN A 290 23.74 -32.24 37.65
C GLN A 290 24.16 -30.80 37.32
N VAL A 291 23.74 -30.31 36.14
CA VAL A 291 23.73 -28.90 35.76
C VAL A 291 22.31 -28.35 35.87
N GLN A 292 22.17 -27.21 36.56
CA GLN A 292 20.96 -26.40 36.65
C GLN A 292 20.67 -25.71 35.31
N ILE A 293 19.39 -25.70 34.92
CA ILE A 293 18.88 -24.87 33.81
C ILE A 293 18.14 -23.67 34.45
N PRO A 294 18.53 -22.41 34.19
CA PRO A 294 17.70 -21.26 34.45
C PRO A 294 16.72 -21.02 33.29
N VAL A 295 15.44 -20.95 33.66
CA VAL A 295 14.32 -20.13 33.13
C VAL A 295 14.44 -19.54 31.71
N PRO A 296 13.48 -19.83 30.81
CA PRO A 296 13.02 -18.88 29.82
C PRO A 296 11.76 -18.16 30.35
N THR A 297 11.93 -16.85 30.53
CA THR A 297 10.88 -15.87 30.77
C THR A 297 9.87 -15.92 29.63
N PHE A 298 8.60 -16.15 29.98
CA PHE A 298 7.48 -15.96 29.07
C PHE A 298 7.27 -14.46 28.82
N ALA A 299 7.21 -14.13 27.52
CA ALA A 299 6.31 -13.17 26.91
C ALA A 299 5.98 -11.90 27.72
N ASN A 300 6.70 -10.83 27.38
CA ASN A 300 6.08 -9.51 27.28
C ASN A 300 6.55 -8.87 25.98
N GLN A 301 5.80 -9.13 24.91
CA GLN A 301 5.80 -8.22 23.75
C GLN A 301 4.79 -7.13 24.11
N GLU A 302 5.32 -5.98 24.53
CA GLU A 302 4.57 -4.74 24.53
C GLU A 302 4.17 -4.47 23.07
N LYS A 303 2.88 -4.68 22.79
CA LYS A 303 2.23 -4.06 21.63
C LYS A 303 2.23 -2.57 21.90
N GLU A 304 3.09 -1.83 21.20
CA GLU A 304 2.85 -0.41 20.98
C GLU A 304 1.55 -0.30 20.17
N GLU A 305 0.46 -0.02 20.88
CA GLU A 305 -0.76 0.49 20.26
C GLU A 305 -0.44 1.87 19.69
N GLU A 306 -0.23 1.94 18.37
CA GLU A 306 -0.27 3.20 17.64
C GLU A 306 -1.63 3.87 17.92
N LYS A 307 -1.61 4.94 18.73
CA LYS A 307 -2.72 5.87 18.87
C LYS A 307 -3.06 6.40 17.48
N LYS A 308 -4.17 5.95 16.90
CA LYS A 308 -4.78 6.61 15.75
C LYS A 308 -5.21 8.02 16.16
N GLU A 309 -4.46 9.03 15.71
CA GLU A 309 -4.87 10.42 15.81
C GLU A 309 -6.17 10.61 14.99
N GLU A 310 -7.25 10.97 15.66
CA GLU A 310 -8.52 11.28 15.02
C GLU A 310 -8.36 12.55 14.17
N MET A 311 -8.46 12.41 12.85
CA MET A 311 -8.43 13.55 11.93
C MET A 311 -9.80 14.22 11.85
N TRP A 312 -9.84 15.52 12.10
CA TRP A 312 -11.05 16.35 12.01
C TRP A 312 -10.98 17.27 10.78
N LEU A 313 -12.01 17.26 9.94
CA LEU A 313 -12.13 18.18 8.80
C LEU A 313 -12.99 19.38 9.17
N LEU A 314 -12.39 20.57 9.20
CA LEU A 314 -13.06 21.84 9.49
C LEU A 314 -13.09 22.75 8.25
N SER A 315 -14.28 23.21 7.85
CA SER A 315 -14.46 24.15 6.73
C SER A 315 -14.70 25.57 7.26
N VAL A 316 -13.81 26.51 6.94
CA VAL A 316 -13.86 27.92 7.40
C VAL A 316 -13.69 28.90 6.24
N SER A 317 -14.36 30.05 6.33
CA SER A 317 -14.19 31.18 5.39
C SER A 317 -13.40 32.30 6.06
N ILE A 318 -12.29 32.72 5.45
CA ILE A 318 -11.33 33.65 6.03
C ILE A 318 -11.16 34.86 5.10
N ARG A 319 -11.22 36.08 5.66
CA ARG A 319 -11.04 37.34 4.96
C ARG A 319 -9.84 38.10 5.54
N GLY A 320 -8.94 38.58 4.69
CA GLY A 320 -7.75 39.31 5.11
C GLY A 320 -6.99 39.92 3.94
N THR A 321 -5.99 40.75 4.24
CA THR A 321 -5.08 41.31 3.25
C THR A 321 -4.12 40.26 2.70
N GLY A 322 -3.46 40.54 1.58
CA GLY A 322 -2.51 39.60 0.96
C GLY A 322 -1.40 39.15 1.91
N ASP A 323 -0.92 40.04 2.79
CA ASP A 323 0.13 39.70 3.76
C ASP A 323 -0.40 38.88 4.93
N GLN A 324 -1.63 39.14 5.38
CA GLN A 324 -2.30 38.32 6.40
C GLN A 324 -2.54 36.88 5.91
N LEU A 325 -2.95 36.70 4.65
CA LEU A 325 -3.16 35.37 4.06
C LEU A 325 -1.85 34.63 3.80
N LYS A 326 -0.75 35.33 3.50
CA LYS A 326 0.60 34.74 3.43
C LYS A 326 1.08 34.25 4.79
N MET A 327 0.90 35.05 5.85
CA MET A 327 1.24 34.67 7.21
C MET A 327 0.46 33.44 7.68
N LEU A 328 -0.85 33.39 7.37
CA LEU A 328 -1.68 32.23 7.67
C LEU A 328 -1.22 30.96 6.93
N ASN A 329 -0.92 31.07 5.63
CA ASN A 329 -0.41 29.93 4.87
C ASN A 329 0.90 29.39 5.47
N LYS A 330 1.82 30.30 5.82
CA LYS A 330 3.07 29.92 6.49
C LYS A 330 2.81 29.18 7.80
N PHE A 331 1.90 29.68 8.64
CA PHE A 331 1.53 29.03 9.89
C PHE A 331 0.98 27.61 9.69
N LEU A 332 0.12 27.39 8.68
CA LEU A 332 -0.44 26.07 8.39
C LEU A 332 0.65 25.08 7.96
N LEU A 333 1.60 25.51 7.12
CA LEU A 333 2.74 24.69 6.68
C LEU A 333 3.69 24.37 7.84
N ASP A 334 4.03 25.36 8.66
CA ASP A 334 4.95 25.20 9.79
C ASP A 334 4.42 24.22 10.86
N ASN A 335 3.10 23.98 10.88
CA ASN A 335 2.44 23.07 11.83
C ASN A 335 1.91 21.78 11.18
N ASN A 336 2.32 21.43 9.96
CA ASN A 336 1.86 20.23 9.23
C ASN A 336 0.32 20.11 9.12
N ILE A 337 -0.39 21.24 8.99
CA ILE A 337 -1.84 21.26 8.84
C ILE A 337 -2.19 21.18 7.36
N GLU A 338 -2.80 20.07 6.93
CA GLU A 338 -3.30 19.93 5.57
C GLU A 338 -4.48 20.87 5.31
N TYR A 339 -4.44 21.60 4.19
CA TYR A 339 -5.54 22.48 3.81
C TYR A 339 -5.81 22.42 2.30
N ARG A 340 -7.09 22.61 1.93
CA ARG A 340 -7.52 22.77 0.54
C ARG A 340 -7.82 24.24 0.28
N ARG A 341 -7.09 24.87 -0.63
CA ARG A 341 -7.39 26.24 -1.07
C ARG A 341 -8.70 26.24 -1.86
N MET A 342 -9.78 26.75 -1.26
CA MET A 342 -10.96 27.13 -2.01
C MET A 342 -10.69 28.47 -2.72
N ASN A 343 -11.19 28.59 -3.95
CA ASN A 343 -10.90 29.69 -4.89
C ASN A 343 -10.75 31.06 -4.23
N CYS A 344 -9.58 31.67 -4.42
CA CYS A 344 -9.29 33.00 -3.93
C CYS A 344 -9.96 34.01 -4.87
N VAL A 345 -11.11 34.54 -4.48
CA VAL A 345 -11.78 35.63 -5.20
C VAL A 345 -11.23 36.94 -4.64
N ARG A 346 -10.67 37.78 -5.52
CA ARG A 346 -10.33 39.16 -5.16
C ARG A 346 -11.64 39.95 -5.17
N GLU A 347 -12.11 40.35 -4.00
CA GLU A 347 -13.24 41.29 -3.87
C GLU A 347 -12.91 42.66 -4.47
#